data_AF-A0A3A8J498-F1
#
_entry.id   AF-A0A3A8J498-F1
#
_cell.length_a   1.000
_cell.length_b   1.000
_cell.length_c   1.000
_cell.angle_alpha   90.00
_cell.angle_beta   90.00
_cell.angle_gamma   90.00
#
_symmetry.space_group_name_H-M   'P 1'
#
loop_
_entity.id
_entity.type
_entity.pdbx_description
1 polymer ?
#
loop_
_entity_poly.entity_id
_entity_poly.type
_entity_poly.pdbx_seq_one_letter_code
_entity_poly.pdbx_strand_id
1 'polypeptide(L)'
;MTISTSLTIQNNSGCPIDDLGGPDYQDGSLSGSAPASSIAAGSSTTFKVEQNNSISPGPEGTVTYKLETGNEQVPLSFYWNYSSGAQHHESYTATTNDSLAPVVITQTDTDGDHHATTYRVDFKPRAPHEWDLVWALSVGLINKQLNALLYYQLLPSSFTQAASGGAQLTVATMGVPTVSVPDDQTTHLDVHLAFSTATLQYVESGATKTQDLSGTTVIVSLDLSQAQVTDPNTLAATTEAKQHIQGLQSLNYSVYRLFLDLANPSLFRSLQVVNASNQPVALSQAAQSALQATLAGVGHMDVAYTTQAPGSPASIVPTLAKERTTRYSANGNFSTLNVCMMSRGRKEPNWSSRFGFTAPLAATTNPDGTLAEARARLFLSQDTLGEGYLKPTVLPAILKASGIPGSIMRLAPLMYECVGTRDNSSKNDGRGEFVQVNNGFDQYVFGTEAIVFTTQPNLTQTDRCTLSMSGQFQVNIEVSQYPLDFIGLGMKDVLGKATYVQPWTGTITLAAGDGGKLVTSVSIVLGKAPAPTVDKTLDGWVFNALDKLFNWSSTSPQDAITAQAQKFASDLANTFRDNASMSLDVEDCVVLPTGVARSYSQFVFNTDGAAQVDVTFPG
;
A
#
# COMPACT_ATOMS: atom_id res chain seq x y z
N MET A 1 -11.83 11.77 -54.05
CA MET A 1 -11.08 12.28 -52.89
C MET A 1 -11.08 11.15 -51.87
N THR A 2 -9.92 10.83 -51.29
CA THR A 2 -9.80 9.78 -50.25
C THR A 2 -9.36 10.49 -48.99
N ILE A 3 -10.13 10.32 -47.94
CA ILE A 3 -9.83 10.84 -46.62
C ILE A 3 -9.17 9.73 -45.83
N SER A 4 -8.12 10.04 -45.09
CA SER A 4 -7.45 9.03 -44.27
C SER A 4 -6.95 9.56 -42.94
N THR A 5 -6.98 8.70 -41.93
CA THR A 5 -6.34 8.95 -40.64
C THR A 5 -5.38 7.82 -40.31
N SER A 6 -4.14 8.18 -39.97
CA SER A 6 -3.14 7.27 -39.42
C SER A 6 -3.14 7.37 -37.90
N LEU A 7 -3.26 6.23 -37.23
CA LEU A 7 -3.37 6.16 -35.78
C LEU A 7 -2.21 5.35 -35.24
N THR A 8 -1.44 5.95 -34.34
CA THR A 8 -0.33 5.30 -33.66
C THR A 8 -0.68 5.12 -32.19
N ILE A 9 -0.54 3.90 -31.67
CA ILE A 9 -0.62 3.64 -30.22
C ILE A 9 0.79 3.33 -29.75
N GLN A 10 1.35 4.21 -28.93
CA GLN A 10 2.67 4.08 -28.35
C GLN A 10 2.56 3.60 -26.91
N ASN A 11 3.21 2.47 -26.61
CA ASN A 11 3.22 1.88 -25.30
C ASN A 11 4.46 2.29 -24.50
N ASN A 12 4.34 3.31 -23.66
CA ASN A 12 5.38 3.71 -22.71
C ASN A 12 5.07 3.30 -21.26
N SER A 13 4.02 2.50 -21.06
CA SER A 13 3.58 2.03 -19.74
C SER A 13 4.60 1.14 -19.02
N GLY A 14 5.47 0.45 -19.77
CA GLY A 14 6.32 -0.60 -19.20
C GLY A 14 5.61 -1.97 -19.08
N CYS A 15 4.32 -2.04 -19.40
CA CYS A 15 3.50 -3.24 -19.38
C CYS A 15 3.12 -3.63 -20.82
N PRO A 16 2.81 -4.90 -21.12
CA PRO A 16 2.18 -5.24 -22.39
C PRO A 16 0.75 -4.67 -22.47
N ILE A 17 0.37 -4.23 -23.66
CA ILE A 17 -1.00 -3.86 -24.01
C ILE A 17 -1.53 -4.93 -24.94
N ASP A 18 -2.55 -5.65 -24.51
CA ASP A 18 -3.13 -6.76 -25.27
C ASP A 18 -4.53 -6.40 -25.76
N ASP A 19 -4.92 -6.93 -26.90
CA ASP A 19 -6.22 -6.68 -27.51
C ASP A 19 -7.37 -7.30 -26.68
N LEU A 20 -8.47 -6.55 -26.53
CA LEU A 20 -9.72 -7.00 -25.88
C LEU A 20 -10.81 -7.36 -26.91
N GLY A 21 -10.64 -7.01 -28.17
CA GLY A 21 -11.60 -7.22 -29.24
C GLY A 21 -11.26 -6.43 -30.50
N GLY A 22 -11.72 -6.93 -31.66
CA GLY A 22 -11.41 -6.30 -32.94
C GLY A 22 -11.86 -4.83 -33.02
N PRO A 23 -11.12 -3.97 -33.75
CA PRO A 23 -11.49 -2.57 -33.95
C PRO A 23 -12.90 -2.44 -34.55
N ASP A 24 -13.68 -1.53 -33.99
CA ASP A 24 -15.02 -1.17 -34.47
C ASP A 24 -14.91 0.05 -35.38
N TYR A 25 -14.97 -0.19 -36.69
CA TYR A 25 -14.94 0.85 -37.71
C TYR A 25 -16.39 1.25 -38.04
N GLN A 26 -16.83 2.37 -37.48
CA GLN A 26 -18.17 2.90 -37.74
C GLN A 26 -18.25 3.51 -39.14
N ASP A 27 -17.20 4.25 -39.53
CA ASP A 27 -17.03 4.80 -40.87
C ASP A 27 -15.59 4.65 -41.38
N GLY A 28 -15.47 4.32 -42.67
CA GLY A 28 -14.19 4.00 -43.31
C GLY A 28 -13.81 2.52 -43.23
N SER A 29 -12.68 2.18 -43.84
CA SER A 29 -12.13 0.83 -43.84
C SER A 29 -10.63 0.86 -43.56
N LEU A 30 -10.14 -0.18 -42.88
CA LEU A 30 -8.72 -0.37 -42.68
C LEU A 30 -7.96 -0.41 -44.02
N SER A 31 -6.88 0.36 -44.09
CA SER A 31 -5.94 0.36 -45.21
C SER A 31 -4.60 -0.18 -44.73
N GLY A 32 -4.20 -1.34 -45.26
CA GLY A 32 -2.96 -2.02 -44.86
C GLY A 32 -3.13 -2.93 -43.63
N SER A 33 -2.21 -2.84 -42.67
CA SER A 33 -2.14 -3.74 -41.53
C SER A 33 -3.14 -3.37 -40.43
N ALA A 34 -3.81 -4.39 -39.87
CA ALA A 34 -4.68 -4.22 -38.73
C ALA A 34 -3.89 -3.74 -37.50
N PRO A 35 -4.55 -3.06 -36.54
CA PRO A 35 -3.96 -2.81 -35.24
C PRO A 35 -3.41 -4.10 -34.64
N ALA A 36 -2.23 -4.01 -34.01
CA ALA A 36 -1.57 -5.18 -33.46
C ALA A 36 -2.40 -5.78 -32.32
N SER A 37 -2.45 -7.11 -32.23
CA SER A 37 -3.14 -7.84 -31.15
C SER A 37 -2.42 -7.76 -29.80
N SER A 38 -1.14 -7.36 -29.81
CA SER A 38 -0.35 -7.05 -28.61
C SER A 38 0.72 -6.01 -28.94
N ILE A 39 0.94 -5.07 -28.02
CA ILE A 39 1.94 -4.01 -28.12
C ILE A 39 2.87 -4.16 -26.92
N ALA A 40 4.11 -4.62 -27.18
CA ALA A 40 5.11 -4.78 -26.14
C ALA A 40 5.50 -3.44 -25.48
N ALA A 41 6.01 -3.49 -24.25
CA ALA A 41 6.51 -2.33 -23.54
C ALA A 41 7.63 -1.64 -24.33
N GLY A 42 7.54 -0.32 -24.50
CA GLY A 42 8.49 0.48 -25.28
C GLY A 42 8.27 0.43 -26.79
N SER A 43 7.28 -0.33 -27.27
CA SER A 43 6.94 -0.46 -28.69
C SER A 43 5.72 0.39 -29.07
N SER A 44 5.42 0.48 -30.36
CA SER A 44 4.23 1.12 -30.89
C SER A 44 3.60 0.29 -32.00
N THR A 45 2.30 0.42 -32.18
CA THR A 45 1.59 -0.06 -33.38
C THR A 45 1.04 1.13 -34.16
N THR A 46 0.95 1.01 -35.48
CA THR A 46 0.36 2.06 -36.34
C THR A 46 -0.52 1.40 -37.38
N PHE A 47 -1.71 1.94 -37.56
CA PHE A 47 -2.68 1.48 -38.55
C PHE A 47 -3.34 2.68 -39.23
N LYS A 48 -3.86 2.47 -40.43
CA LYS A 48 -4.47 3.52 -41.26
C LYS A 48 -5.91 3.17 -41.55
N VAL A 49 -6.81 4.13 -41.41
CA VAL A 49 -8.21 4.02 -41.81
C VAL A 49 -8.46 4.99 -42.96
N GLU A 50 -9.06 4.49 -44.04
CA GLU A 50 -9.36 5.27 -45.24
C GLU A 50 -10.85 5.23 -45.54
N GLN A 51 -11.37 6.33 -46.06
CA GLN A 51 -12.73 6.38 -46.60
C GLN A 51 -12.72 6.95 -48.01
N ASN A 52 -13.32 6.18 -48.91
CA ASN A 52 -13.43 6.52 -50.33
C ASN A 52 -14.76 7.24 -50.59
N ASN A 53 -14.96 8.40 -49.97
CA ASN A 53 -16.02 9.35 -50.29
C ASN A 53 -15.45 10.78 -50.24
N SER A 54 -16.06 11.70 -50.99
CA SER A 54 -15.61 13.11 -51.07
C SER A 54 -16.46 14.03 -50.18
N ILE A 55 -17.26 13.44 -49.28
CA ILE A 55 -18.30 14.12 -48.49
C ILE A 55 -18.38 13.42 -47.13
N SER A 56 -18.44 14.21 -46.06
CA SER A 56 -18.73 13.80 -44.68
C SER A 56 -19.83 12.73 -44.56
N PRO A 57 -19.75 11.79 -43.59
CA PRO A 57 -18.72 11.66 -42.54
C PRO A 57 -17.38 11.12 -43.08
N GLY A 58 -16.30 11.46 -42.37
CA GLY A 58 -14.95 10.89 -42.57
C GLY A 58 -14.74 9.66 -41.66
N PRO A 59 -13.52 9.11 -41.57
CA PRO A 59 -13.27 7.92 -40.78
C PRO A 59 -13.63 8.07 -39.30
N GLU A 60 -14.41 7.14 -38.78
CA GLU A 60 -14.82 7.07 -37.37
C GLU A 60 -14.68 5.63 -36.86
N GLY A 61 -14.21 5.50 -35.63
CA GLY A 61 -14.16 4.20 -35.00
C GLY A 61 -13.51 4.20 -33.64
N THR A 62 -13.45 3.00 -33.07
CA THR A 62 -12.84 2.73 -31.77
C THR A 62 -11.98 1.48 -31.85
N VAL A 63 -10.85 1.48 -31.15
CA VAL A 63 -10.08 0.26 -30.86
C VAL A 63 -9.92 0.11 -29.37
N THR A 64 -10.11 -1.11 -28.87
CA THR A 64 -10.08 -1.42 -27.44
C THR A 64 -8.95 -2.37 -27.12
N TYR A 65 -8.29 -2.11 -26.00
CA TYR A 65 -7.17 -2.86 -25.49
C TYR A 65 -7.29 -3.03 -23.98
N LYS A 66 -6.43 -3.85 -23.39
CA LYS A 66 -6.18 -3.93 -21.95
C LYS A 66 -4.71 -3.70 -21.67
N LEU A 67 -4.43 -2.87 -20.68
CA LEU A 67 -3.12 -2.79 -20.06
C LEU A 67 -3.06 -3.83 -18.93
N GLU A 68 -2.20 -4.83 -19.06
CA GLU A 68 -1.99 -5.85 -18.02
C GLU A 68 -1.00 -5.32 -16.97
N THR A 69 -1.51 -4.69 -15.91
CA THR A 69 -0.69 -4.06 -14.85
C THR A 69 -0.04 -5.07 -13.87
N GLY A 70 -0.14 -6.37 -14.16
CA GLY A 70 0.18 -7.49 -13.26
C GLY A 70 -0.85 -7.68 -12.13
N ASN A 71 -1.21 -6.59 -11.46
CA ASN A 71 -2.19 -6.57 -10.38
C ASN A 71 -3.64 -6.32 -10.85
N GLU A 72 -3.82 -5.53 -11.90
CA GLU A 72 -5.12 -5.14 -12.45
C GLU A 72 -5.09 -5.11 -13.97
N GLN A 73 -6.26 -5.30 -14.59
CA GLN A 73 -6.44 -5.10 -16.03
C GLN A 73 -7.12 -3.75 -16.22
N VAL A 74 -6.41 -2.80 -16.83
CA VAL A 74 -6.99 -1.49 -17.13
C VAL A 74 -7.52 -1.52 -18.55
N PRO A 75 -8.85 -1.38 -18.76
CA PRO A 75 -9.39 -1.25 -20.11
C PRO A 75 -8.93 0.08 -20.71
N LEU A 76 -8.48 0.02 -21.96
CA LEU A 76 -8.10 1.15 -22.78
C LEU A 76 -9.02 1.19 -23.99
N SER A 77 -9.58 2.35 -24.29
CA SER A 77 -10.36 2.57 -25.51
C SER A 77 -9.83 3.80 -26.20
N PHE A 78 -9.54 3.72 -27.51
CA PHE A 78 -9.06 4.83 -28.31
C PHE A 78 -10.08 5.11 -29.41
N TYR A 79 -10.70 6.27 -29.33
CA TYR A 79 -11.75 6.72 -30.25
C TYR A 79 -11.23 7.84 -31.14
N TRP A 80 -11.54 7.75 -32.44
CA TRP A 80 -11.28 8.79 -33.41
C TRP A 80 -12.55 9.12 -34.18
N ASN A 81 -12.72 10.40 -34.48
CA ASN A 81 -13.74 10.89 -35.39
C ASN A 81 -13.18 12.03 -36.22
N TYR A 82 -13.30 11.86 -37.54
CA TYR A 82 -12.91 12.84 -38.53
C TYR A 82 -14.06 13.10 -39.52
N SER A 83 -14.21 14.34 -39.97
CA SER A 83 -15.18 14.77 -41.00
C SER A 83 -14.47 15.57 -42.11
N SER A 84 -15.04 15.75 -43.32
CA SER A 84 -14.50 16.62 -44.43
C SER A 84 -15.39 17.86 -44.77
N GLY A 85 -14.79 19.06 -45.02
CA GLY A 85 -15.46 20.39 -45.13
C GLY A 85 -15.00 21.57 -44.22
N ALA A 86 -15.20 22.84 -44.64
CA ALA A 86 -14.64 24.07 -44.02
C ALA A 86 -15.00 24.41 -42.53
N GLN A 87 -15.70 23.56 -41.79
CA GLN A 87 -16.10 23.75 -40.38
C GLN A 87 -15.72 22.57 -39.47
N HIS A 88 -14.51 22.04 -39.62
CA HIS A 88 -14.09 20.79 -38.98
C HIS A 88 -14.12 20.74 -37.45
N HIS A 89 -14.75 19.69 -36.94
CA HIS A 89 -14.50 19.15 -35.61
C HIS A 89 -13.80 17.79 -35.75
N GLU A 90 -12.54 17.76 -35.37
CA GLU A 90 -11.78 16.53 -35.15
C GLU A 90 -11.88 16.17 -33.67
N SER A 91 -12.13 14.90 -33.38
CA SER A 91 -12.19 14.42 -32.00
C SER A 91 -11.38 13.15 -31.85
N TYR A 92 -10.36 13.23 -31.01
CA TYR A 92 -9.56 12.09 -30.58
C TYR A 92 -9.67 12.00 -29.07
N THR A 93 -10.19 10.88 -28.57
CA THR A 93 -10.36 10.67 -27.13
C THR A 93 -9.87 9.29 -26.74
N ALA A 94 -9.45 9.14 -25.50
CA ALA A 94 -9.15 7.85 -24.92
C ALA A 94 -9.93 7.67 -23.62
N THR A 95 -10.48 6.48 -23.41
CA THR A 95 -11.10 6.10 -22.13
C THR A 95 -10.18 5.11 -21.43
N THR A 96 -9.71 5.49 -20.25
CA THR A 96 -8.79 4.72 -19.41
C THR A 96 -9.04 5.07 -17.94
N ASN A 97 -8.37 4.37 -17.02
CA ASN A 97 -8.20 4.89 -15.68
C ASN A 97 -7.10 5.96 -15.67
N ASP A 98 -7.47 7.23 -15.87
CA ASP A 98 -6.52 8.36 -16.00
C ASP A 98 -5.55 8.51 -14.81
N SER A 99 -5.93 8.02 -13.64
CA SER A 99 -5.06 8.04 -12.46
C SER A 99 -3.91 7.03 -12.56
N LEU A 100 -4.13 5.89 -13.23
CA LEU A 100 -3.21 4.75 -13.25
C LEU A 100 -2.53 4.57 -14.62
N ALA A 101 -3.25 4.77 -15.71
CA ALA A 101 -2.78 4.59 -17.08
C ALA A 101 -3.16 5.79 -17.96
N PRO A 102 -2.59 6.98 -17.70
CA PRO A 102 -2.92 8.18 -18.45
C PRO A 102 -2.52 8.03 -19.92
N VAL A 103 -3.35 8.59 -20.80
CA VAL A 103 -3.10 8.63 -22.24
C VAL A 103 -2.87 10.06 -22.68
N VAL A 104 -1.71 10.33 -23.28
CA VAL A 104 -1.42 11.62 -23.93
C VAL A 104 -1.76 11.49 -25.41
N ILE A 105 -2.61 12.38 -25.91
CA ILE A 105 -3.02 12.42 -27.31
C ILE A 105 -2.25 13.54 -27.99
N THR A 106 -1.55 13.24 -29.07
CA THR A 106 -0.80 14.22 -29.88
C THR A 106 -1.20 14.07 -31.34
N GLN A 107 -1.83 15.10 -31.88
CA GLN A 107 -2.05 15.21 -33.32
C GLN A 107 -0.71 15.54 -33.99
N THR A 108 -0.32 14.74 -34.97
CA THR A 108 1.00 14.82 -35.63
C THR A 108 0.91 15.29 -37.07
N ASP A 109 -0.29 15.36 -37.66
CA ASP A 109 -0.56 15.98 -38.96
C ASP A 109 -2.01 16.46 -39.03
N THR A 110 -2.25 17.67 -39.54
CA THR A 110 -3.57 18.33 -39.65
C THR A 110 -3.84 18.87 -41.06
N ASP A 111 -2.97 18.59 -42.04
CA ASP A 111 -3.03 19.23 -43.36
C ASP A 111 -3.84 18.42 -44.40
N GLY A 112 -5.02 18.93 -44.74
CA GLY A 112 -5.81 18.45 -45.88
C GLY A 112 -6.63 17.19 -45.59
N ASP A 113 -6.60 16.20 -46.49
CA ASP A 113 -7.38 14.95 -46.39
C ASP A 113 -6.65 13.81 -45.64
N HIS A 114 -5.48 14.09 -45.09
CA HIS A 114 -4.61 13.11 -44.44
C HIS A 114 -4.27 13.59 -43.04
N HIS A 115 -4.65 12.78 -42.04
CA HIS A 115 -4.51 13.13 -40.63
C HIS A 115 -3.68 12.08 -39.93
N ALA A 116 -2.98 12.49 -38.88
CA ALA A 116 -2.22 11.56 -38.07
C ALA A 116 -2.34 11.90 -36.58
N THR A 117 -2.58 10.89 -35.75
CA THR A 117 -2.65 11.05 -34.29
C THR A 117 -1.91 9.92 -33.59
N THR A 118 -1.18 10.29 -32.53
CA THR A 118 -0.50 9.37 -31.62
C THR A 118 -1.18 9.37 -30.26
N TYR A 119 -1.59 8.19 -29.79
CA TYR A 119 -1.99 7.90 -28.42
C TYR A 119 -0.80 7.31 -27.67
N ARG A 120 -0.20 8.08 -26.77
CA ARG A 120 0.86 7.59 -25.88
C ARG A 120 0.25 7.13 -24.57
N VAL A 121 0.36 5.83 -24.30
CA VAL A 121 -0.08 5.22 -23.05
C VAL A 121 1.10 5.21 -22.08
N ASP A 122 0.97 5.93 -20.97
CA ASP A 122 1.89 5.86 -19.84
C ASP A 122 1.27 5.04 -18.69
N PHE A 123 2.06 4.69 -17.68
CA PHE A 123 1.58 4.03 -16.47
C PHE A 123 2.21 4.68 -15.24
N LYS A 124 1.36 5.01 -14.27
CA LYS A 124 1.72 5.55 -12.97
C LYS A 124 1.53 4.45 -11.95
N PRO A 125 2.60 3.72 -11.54
CA PRO A 125 2.45 2.68 -10.54
C PRO A 125 1.92 3.27 -9.23
N ARG A 126 1.07 2.52 -8.52
CA ARG A 126 0.75 2.87 -7.13
C ARG A 126 1.99 2.73 -6.27
N ALA A 127 2.19 3.61 -5.32
CA ALA A 127 3.32 3.48 -4.40
C ALA A 127 3.10 2.36 -3.37
N PRO A 128 4.16 1.67 -2.92
CA PRO A 128 5.55 1.72 -3.42
C PRO A 128 5.79 0.78 -4.63
N HIS A 129 5.60 1.28 -5.84
CA HIS A 129 5.81 0.55 -7.10
C HIS A 129 5.02 -0.77 -7.25
N GLU A 130 3.72 -0.72 -7.00
CA GLU A 130 2.75 -1.83 -7.07
C GLU A 130 2.96 -2.95 -6.02
N TRP A 131 3.93 -2.77 -5.11
CA TRP A 131 4.11 -3.63 -3.94
C TRP A 131 3.19 -3.18 -2.80
N ASP A 132 2.67 -4.14 -2.03
CA ASP A 132 1.86 -3.83 -0.86
C ASP A 132 2.71 -3.31 0.30
N LEU A 133 3.91 -3.87 0.47
CA LEU A 133 4.90 -3.43 1.45
C LEU A 133 6.30 -3.52 0.88
N VAL A 134 7.18 -2.63 1.32
CA VAL A 134 8.61 -2.72 1.04
C VAL A 134 9.39 -2.43 2.31
N TRP A 135 10.21 -3.37 2.74
CA TRP A 135 11.11 -3.16 3.85
C TRP A 135 12.52 -2.88 3.34
N ALA A 136 12.97 -1.63 3.45
CA ALA A 136 14.28 -1.19 2.99
C ALA A 136 15.28 -1.16 4.16
N LEU A 137 16.28 -2.02 4.10
CA LEU A 137 17.38 -2.10 5.05
C LEU A 137 18.62 -1.41 4.46
N SER A 138 19.12 -0.38 5.10
CA SER A 138 20.40 0.22 4.69
C SER A 138 21.56 -0.77 4.86
N VAL A 139 22.45 -0.83 3.87
CA VAL A 139 23.68 -1.65 3.94
C VAL A 139 24.54 -1.26 5.15
N GLY A 140 24.57 0.02 5.50
CA GLY A 140 25.23 0.49 6.72
C GLY A 140 24.67 -0.17 8.00
N LEU A 141 23.36 -0.43 8.06
CA LEU A 141 22.73 -1.10 9.20
C LEU A 141 23.11 -2.58 9.22
N ILE A 142 23.10 -3.24 8.05
CA ILE A 142 23.53 -4.64 7.93
C ILE A 142 25.00 -4.77 8.39
N ASN A 143 25.87 -3.87 7.97
CA ASN A 143 27.28 -3.85 8.39
C ASN A 143 27.47 -3.61 9.89
N LYS A 144 26.66 -2.74 10.51
CA LYS A 144 26.64 -2.58 11.97
C LYS A 144 26.23 -3.86 12.68
N GLN A 145 25.22 -4.58 12.17
CA GLN A 145 24.78 -5.85 12.73
C GLN A 145 25.83 -6.95 12.57
N LEU A 146 26.51 -7.05 11.43
CA LEU A 146 27.62 -7.99 11.22
C LEU A 146 28.77 -7.74 12.20
N ASN A 147 29.11 -6.48 12.47
CA ASN A 147 30.09 -6.13 13.49
C ASN A 147 29.64 -6.59 14.89
N ALA A 148 28.38 -6.36 15.24
CA ALA A 148 27.83 -6.81 16.52
C ALA A 148 27.89 -8.34 16.66
N LEU A 149 27.56 -9.11 15.62
CA LEU A 149 27.67 -10.56 15.63
C LEU A 149 29.11 -11.05 15.86
N LEU A 150 30.11 -10.38 15.28
CA LEU A 150 31.53 -10.67 15.54
C LEU A 150 31.90 -10.33 16.99
N TYR A 151 31.46 -9.18 17.49
CA TYR A 151 31.70 -8.74 18.87
C TYR A 151 31.13 -9.73 19.90
N TYR A 152 29.93 -10.26 19.66
CA TYR A 152 29.29 -11.28 20.48
C TYR A 152 29.80 -12.71 20.21
N GLN A 153 30.82 -12.88 19.36
CA GLN A 153 31.39 -14.18 18.98
C GLN A 153 30.39 -15.16 18.35
N LEU A 154 29.34 -14.62 17.73
CA LEU A 154 28.35 -15.39 16.96
C LEU A 154 28.79 -15.63 15.51
N LEU A 155 29.80 -14.87 15.04
CA LEU A 155 30.56 -15.16 13.83
C LEU A 155 32.03 -15.48 14.20
N PRO A 156 32.66 -16.47 13.58
CA PRO A 156 34.04 -16.82 13.89
C PRO A 156 35.02 -15.74 13.41
N SER A 157 35.89 -15.26 14.30
CA SER A 157 37.00 -14.35 13.96
C SER A 157 38.23 -15.09 13.41
N SER A 158 38.23 -16.42 13.45
CA SER A 158 39.26 -17.31 12.93
C SER A 158 38.65 -18.67 12.60
N PHE A 159 39.11 -19.33 11.54
CA PHE A 159 38.66 -20.67 11.19
C PHE A 159 39.69 -21.39 10.32
N THR A 160 39.59 -22.72 10.25
CA THR A 160 40.32 -23.55 9.30
C THR A 160 39.32 -24.43 8.58
N GLN A 161 39.22 -24.32 7.27
CA GLN A 161 38.28 -25.06 6.45
C GLN A 161 39.00 -25.85 5.37
N ALA A 162 38.79 -27.17 5.36
CA ALA A 162 39.32 -28.06 4.34
C ALA A 162 38.24 -28.36 3.28
N ALA A 163 38.67 -28.55 2.04
CA ALA A 163 37.83 -28.96 0.92
C ALA A 163 38.43 -30.18 0.21
N SER A 164 37.66 -30.77 -0.71
CA SER A 164 38.12 -31.91 -1.51
C SER A 164 39.36 -31.56 -2.34
N GLY A 165 40.17 -32.56 -2.66
CA GLY A 165 41.39 -32.36 -3.47
C GLY A 165 42.59 -31.78 -2.71
N GLY A 166 42.56 -31.77 -1.37
CA GLY A 166 43.70 -31.33 -0.54
C GLY A 166 43.79 -29.82 -0.35
N ALA A 167 42.71 -29.08 -0.66
CA ALA A 167 42.64 -27.65 -0.42
C ALA A 167 42.30 -27.34 1.05
N GLN A 168 42.97 -26.34 1.62
CA GLN A 168 42.71 -25.88 2.99
C GLN A 168 42.92 -24.38 3.11
N LEU A 169 41.90 -23.67 3.59
CA LEU A 169 42.01 -22.26 3.95
C LEU A 169 42.13 -22.15 5.48
N THR A 170 43.20 -21.53 5.94
CA THR A 170 43.43 -21.24 7.35
C THR A 170 43.40 -19.72 7.53
N VAL A 171 42.40 -19.20 8.23
CA VAL A 171 42.26 -17.79 8.61
C VAL A 171 42.51 -17.68 10.11
N ALA A 172 43.68 -17.22 10.49
CA ALA A 172 44.05 -17.06 11.90
C ALA A 172 43.44 -15.78 12.49
N THR A 173 43.20 -14.76 11.67
CA THR A 173 42.53 -13.53 12.09
C THR A 173 41.79 -12.91 10.92
N MET A 174 40.48 -12.73 11.09
CA MET A 174 39.60 -12.05 10.15
C MET A 174 39.18 -10.68 10.73
N GLY A 175 39.17 -9.65 9.89
CA GLY A 175 38.56 -8.36 10.19
C GLY A 175 37.03 -8.46 10.21
N VAL A 176 36.38 -7.33 10.48
CA VAL A 176 34.91 -7.25 10.45
C VAL A 176 34.43 -7.48 9.02
N PRO A 177 33.59 -8.51 8.76
CA PRO A 177 33.03 -8.72 7.44
C PRO A 177 32.04 -7.59 7.11
N THR A 178 32.02 -7.17 5.85
CA THR A 178 31.08 -6.15 5.37
C THR A 178 30.37 -6.62 4.11
N VAL A 179 29.18 -6.10 3.85
CA VAL A 179 28.43 -6.30 2.62
C VAL A 179 28.32 -5.00 1.84
N SER A 180 28.21 -5.11 0.52
CA SER A 180 27.88 -4.02 -0.39
C SER A 180 26.89 -4.48 -1.45
N VAL A 181 26.12 -3.52 -1.99
CA VAL A 181 25.27 -3.75 -3.16
C VAL A 181 26.09 -3.48 -4.42
N PRO A 182 26.35 -4.50 -5.26
CA PRO A 182 27.11 -4.32 -6.49
C PRO A 182 26.30 -3.57 -7.55
N ASP A 183 25.03 -3.92 -7.73
CA ASP A 183 24.17 -3.41 -8.79
C ASP A 183 22.74 -3.19 -8.31
N ASP A 184 22.00 -2.35 -9.05
CA ASP A 184 20.58 -2.08 -8.83
C ASP A 184 19.69 -3.25 -9.25
N GLN A 185 18.61 -3.48 -8.49
CA GLN A 185 17.55 -4.44 -8.82
C GLN A 185 18.04 -5.89 -9.00
N THR A 186 19.11 -6.24 -8.29
CA THR A 186 19.63 -7.60 -8.24
C THR A 186 19.17 -8.31 -6.97
N THR A 187 19.47 -9.61 -6.89
CA THR A 187 19.20 -10.49 -5.75
C THR A 187 20.49 -10.89 -5.02
N HIS A 188 21.62 -10.25 -5.33
CA HIS A 188 22.92 -10.64 -4.80
C HIS A 188 23.62 -9.48 -4.12
N LEU A 189 24.48 -9.83 -3.15
CA LEU A 189 25.33 -8.91 -2.41
C LEU A 189 26.78 -9.34 -2.53
N ASP A 190 27.68 -8.37 -2.47
CA ASP A 190 29.10 -8.63 -2.37
C ASP A 190 29.48 -8.69 -0.89
N VAL A 191 30.02 -9.83 -0.46
CA VAL A 191 30.55 -10.06 0.89
C VAL A 191 32.05 -9.84 0.87
N HIS A 192 32.53 -8.95 1.72
CA HIS A 192 33.93 -8.60 1.89
C HIS A 192 34.45 -9.26 3.16
N LEU A 193 35.34 -10.23 2.99
CA LEU A 193 36.00 -10.96 4.06
C LEU A 193 37.45 -10.47 4.15
N ALA A 194 37.70 -9.54 5.06
CA ALA A 194 39.04 -9.00 5.27
C ALA A 194 39.91 -10.00 6.05
N PHE A 195 40.96 -10.51 5.44
CA PHE A 195 41.89 -11.44 6.06
C PHE A 195 43.12 -10.69 6.57
N SER A 196 43.20 -10.48 7.88
CA SER A 196 44.41 -9.93 8.50
C SER A 196 45.56 -10.94 8.38
N THR A 197 45.28 -12.21 8.67
CA THR A 197 46.26 -13.30 8.58
C THR A 197 45.58 -14.55 8.02
N ALA A 198 45.96 -14.98 6.82
CA ALA A 198 45.37 -16.14 6.17
C ALA A 198 46.31 -16.83 5.19
N THR A 199 46.19 -18.16 5.08
CA THR A 199 46.93 -18.97 4.12
C THR A 199 46.01 -19.97 3.42
N LEU A 200 46.14 -20.10 2.11
CA LEU A 200 45.45 -21.09 1.29
C LEU A 200 46.44 -22.16 0.83
N GLN A 201 46.19 -23.41 1.19
CA GLN A 201 46.87 -24.58 0.64
C GLN A 201 46.03 -25.18 -0.49
N TYR A 202 46.65 -25.58 -1.59
CA TYR A 202 45.97 -26.16 -2.75
C TYR A 202 46.92 -27.04 -3.56
N VAL A 203 46.38 -27.93 -4.40
CA VAL A 203 47.19 -28.78 -5.29
C VAL A 203 47.14 -28.23 -6.71
N GLU A 204 48.32 -28.03 -7.30
CA GLU A 204 48.46 -27.63 -8.70
C GLU A 204 49.54 -28.48 -9.35
N SER A 205 49.22 -29.11 -10.49
CA SER A 205 50.13 -30.03 -11.19
C SER A 205 50.69 -31.17 -10.32
N GLY A 206 49.92 -31.64 -9.33
CA GLY A 206 50.29 -32.75 -8.44
C GLY A 206 51.15 -32.37 -7.24
N ALA A 207 51.49 -31.09 -7.06
CA ALA A 207 52.23 -30.59 -5.90
C ALA A 207 51.34 -29.71 -5.02
N THR A 208 51.48 -29.85 -3.70
CA THR A 208 50.85 -28.93 -2.74
C THR A 208 51.59 -27.59 -2.76
N LYS A 209 50.84 -26.52 -2.99
CA LYS A 209 51.28 -25.13 -2.93
C LYS A 209 50.60 -24.42 -1.76
N THR A 210 51.23 -23.36 -1.29
CA THR A 210 50.69 -22.47 -0.27
C THR A 210 50.72 -21.05 -0.80
N GLN A 211 49.57 -20.40 -0.80
CA GLN A 211 49.39 -18.99 -1.14
C GLN A 211 49.10 -18.21 0.14
N ASP A 212 49.89 -17.17 0.38
CA ASP A 212 49.59 -16.20 1.44
C ASP A 212 48.47 -15.27 0.97
N LEU A 213 47.45 -15.10 1.82
CA LEU A 213 46.30 -14.21 1.62
C LEU A 213 46.22 -13.16 2.76
N SER A 214 47.26 -13.03 3.56
CA SER A 214 47.33 -12.05 4.65
C SER A 214 47.31 -10.61 4.11
N GLY A 215 46.55 -9.73 4.75
CA GLY A 215 46.35 -8.35 4.31
C GLY A 215 45.50 -8.18 3.04
N THR A 216 44.78 -9.23 2.63
CA THR A 216 43.85 -9.18 1.48
C THR A 216 42.39 -9.17 1.92
N THR A 217 41.50 -8.73 1.05
CA THR A 217 40.06 -8.88 1.21
C THR A 217 39.55 -9.79 0.11
N VAL A 218 38.85 -10.85 0.50
CA VAL A 218 38.13 -11.71 -0.45
C VAL A 218 36.72 -11.16 -0.60
N ILE A 219 36.36 -10.81 -1.83
CA ILE A 219 35.04 -10.32 -2.22
C ILE A 219 34.31 -11.48 -2.89
N VAL A 220 33.21 -11.92 -2.30
CA VAL A 220 32.37 -12.99 -2.82
C VAL A 220 31.01 -12.42 -3.18
N SER A 221 30.65 -12.49 -4.45
CA SER A 221 29.33 -12.09 -4.92
C SER A 221 28.36 -13.26 -4.82
N LEU A 222 27.33 -13.14 -4.00
CA LEU A 222 26.43 -14.24 -3.61
C LEU A 222 24.97 -13.88 -3.80
N ASP A 223 24.21 -14.78 -4.43
CA ASP A 223 22.74 -14.71 -4.37
C ASP A 223 22.24 -14.89 -2.94
N LEU A 224 21.25 -14.08 -2.56
CA LEU A 224 20.55 -14.23 -1.30
C LEU A 224 19.74 -15.53 -1.30
N SER A 225 19.72 -16.20 -0.15
CA SER A 225 18.92 -17.40 0.06
C SER A 225 17.85 -17.16 1.12
N GLN A 226 16.75 -17.90 1.00
CA GLN A 226 15.64 -17.87 1.95
C GLN A 226 15.36 -19.28 2.47
N ALA A 227 15.13 -19.40 3.77
CA ALA A 227 14.72 -20.65 4.40
C ALA A 227 13.74 -20.38 5.53
N GLN A 228 12.78 -21.29 5.74
CA GLN A 228 11.89 -21.21 6.89
C GLN A 228 12.66 -21.54 8.17
N VAL A 229 12.49 -20.73 9.20
CA VAL A 229 12.95 -21.02 10.55
C VAL A 229 12.01 -22.06 11.15
N THR A 230 12.56 -23.24 11.48
CA THR A 230 11.82 -24.33 12.14
C THR A 230 12.17 -24.43 13.62
N ASP A 231 13.41 -24.11 13.99
CA ASP A 231 13.88 -24.01 15.38
C ASP A 231 14.70 -22.73 15.58
N PRO A 232 14.18 -21.72 16.30
CA PRO A 232 14.89 -20.47 16.58
C PRO A 232 16.22 -20.65 17.32
N ASN A 233 16.42 -21.76 18.04
CA ASN A 233 17.65 -21.98 18.80
C ASN A 233 18.88 -22.18 17.90
N THR A 234 18.64 -22.61 16.66
CA THR A 234 19.69 -22.82 15.63
C THR A 234 20.22 -21.53 15.00
N LEU A 235 19.58 -20.39 15.27
CA LEU A 235 19.97 -19.11 14.68
C LEU A 235 21.22 -18.53 15.35
N ALA A 236 22.07 -17.85 14.55
CA ALA A 236 23.19 -17.07 15.05
C ALA A 236 22.71 -15.67 15.52
N ALA A 237 21.88 -15.65 16.56
CA ALA A 237 21.25 -14.45 17.10
C ALA A 237 21.28 -14.42 18.65
N THR A 238 21.02 -13.26 19.24
CA THR A 238 20.91 -13.13 20.71
C THR A 238 19.70 -13.90 21.25
N THR A 239 19.71 -14.20 22.54
CA THR A 239 18.62 -14.94 23.21
C THR A 239 17.28 -14.23 23.07
N GLU A 240 17.25 -12.90 23.17
CA GLU A 240 16.04 -12.08 23.06
C GLU A 240 15.42 -12.19 21.65
N ALA A 241 16.26 -12.15 20.61
CA ALA A 241 15.80 -12.31 19.23
C ALA A 241 15.21 -13.71 18.98
N LYS A 242 15.84 -14.74 19.54
CA LYS A 242 15.33 -16.12 19.48
C LYS A 242 13.99 -16.26 20.16
N GLN A 243 13.84 -15.70 21.36
CA GLN A 243 12.58 -15.71 22.12
C GLN A 243 11.47 -14.96 21.38
N HIS A 244 11.77 -13.84 20.73
CA HIS A 244 10.80 -13.12 19.91
C HIS A 244 10.32 -13.95 18.72
N ILE A 245 11.25 -14.54 17.95
CA ILE A 245 10.90 -15.42 16.81
C ILE A 245 10.06 -16.61 17.30
N GLN A 246 10.42 -17.20 18.43
CA GLN A 246 9.65 -18.28 19.04
C GLN A 246 8.23 -17.83 19.43
N GLY A 247 8.08 -16.61 19.97
CA GLY A 247 6.78 -16.00 20.24
C GLY A 247 5.93 -15.88 18.99
N LEU A 248 6.49 -15.39 17.88
CA LEU A 248 5.78 -15.30 16.59
C LEU A 248 5.36 -16.68 16.07
N GLN A 249 6.24 -17.67 16.12
CA GLN A 249 5.91 -19.03 15.70
C GLN A 249 4.79 -19.65 16.56
N SER A 250 4.75 -19.35 17.86
CA SER A 250 3.67 -19.81 18.75
C SER A 250 2.30 -19.22 18.40
N LEU A 251 2.28 -18.06 17.73
CA LEU A 251 1.09 -17.40 17.19
C LEU A 251 0.74 -17.87 15.75
N ASN A 252 1.31 -18.99 15.30
CA ASN A 252 1.16 -19.58 13.96
C ASN A 252 1.74 -18.75 12.80
N TYR A 253 2.69 -17.84 13.07
CA TYR A 253 3.47 -17.21 12.00
C TYR A 253 4.60 -18.15 11.53
N SER A 254 4.68 -18.37 10.22
CA SER A 254 5.88 -18.87 9.56
C SER A 254 6.92 -17.77 9.47
N VAL A 255 8.07 -17.97 10.11
CA VAL A 255 9.21 -17.04 10.01
C VAL A 255 10.20 -17.61 9.01
N TYR A 256 10.68 -16.78 8.09
CA TYR A 256 11.69 -17.09 7.10
C TYR A 256 12.93 -16.23 7.37
N ARG A 257 14.11 -16.82 7.32
CA ARG A 257 15.37 -16.09 7.32
C ARG A 257 15.80 -15.81 5.89
N LEU A 258 16.29 -14.60 5.65
CA LEU A 258 17.02 -14.20 4.46
C LEU A 258 18.50 -14.15 4.84
N PHE A 259 19.34 -14.91 4.15
CA PHE A 259 20.73 -15.11 4.54
C PHE A 259 21.65 -15.28 3.33
N LEU A 260 22.92 -14.98 3.54
CA LEU A 260 24.00 -15.27 2.58
C LEU A 260 24.62 -16.60 2.99
N ASP A 261 24.50 -17.60 2.13
CA ASP A 261 25.00 -18.94 2.41
C ASP A 261 26.35 -19.17 1.73
N LEU A 262 27.42 -18.90 2.49
CA LEU A 262 28.77 -19.21 2.04
C LEU A 262 28.96 -20.72 1.92
N ALA A 263 28.14 -21.57 2.56
CA ALA A 263 28.30 -23.02 2.49
C ALA A 263 27.76 -23.64 1.19
N ASN A 264 27.09 -22.85 0.34
CA ASN A 264 26.47 -23.36 -0.89
C ASN A 264 27.15 -22.77 -2.16
N PRO A 265 28.06 -23.51 -2.81
CA PRO A 265 28.75 -23.06 -4.02
C PRO A 265 27.83 -22.61 -5.16
N SER A 266 26.61 -23.14 -5.23
CA SER A 266 25.67 -22.82 -6.32
C SER A 266 25.18 -21.37 -6.28
N LEU A 267 25.34 -20.68 -5.15
CA LEU A 267 24.96 -19.27 -4.99
C LEU A 267 26.12 -18.31 -5.34
N PHE A 268 27.34 -18.82 -5.58
CA PHE A 268 28.51 -18.00 -5.90
C PHE A 268 28.43 -17.54 -7.35
N ARG A 269 28.34 -16.22 -7.55
CA ARG A 269 28.39 -15.60 -8.88
C ARG A 269 29.81 -15.29 -9.32
N SER A 270 30.59 -14.73 -8.41
CA SER A 270 31.98 -14.36 -8.66
C SER A 270 32.78 -14.33 -7.36
N LEU A 271 34.09 -14.46 -7.50
CA LEU A 271 35.04 -14.34 -6.40
C LEU A 271 36.22 -13.50 -6.87
N GLN A 272 36.59 -12.50 -6.09
CA GLN A 272 37.74 -11.64 -6.33
C GLN A 272 38.55 -11.52 -5.06
N VAL A 273 39.87 -11.46 -5.20
CA VAL A 273 40.77 -11.11 -4.08
C VAL A 273 41.38 -9.76 -4.38
N VAL A 274 41.33 -8.84 -3.42
CA VAL A 274 41.94 -7.52 -3.52
C VAL A 274 42.92 -7.29 -2.38
N ASN A 275 43.96 -6.51 -2.63
CA ASN A 275 44.86 -6.07 -1.57
C ASN A 275 44.28 -4.86 -0.79
N ALA A 276 45.00 -4.38 0.21
CA ALA A 276 44.62 -3.20 1.00
C ALA A 276 44.44 -1.90 0.18
N SER A 277 44.91 -1.86 -1.07
CA SER A 277 44.71 -0.74 -2.01
C SER A 277 43.59 -1.00 -3.02
N ASN A 278 42.72 -2.00 -2.78
CA ASN A 278 41.65 -2.46 -3.66
C ASN A 278 42.12 -2.89 -5.07
N GLN A 279 43.38 -3.27 -5.23
CA GLN A 279 43.87 -3.82 -6.49
C GLN A 279 43.66 -5.33 -6.54
N PRO A 280 43.21 -5.90 -7.68
CA PRO A 280 43.05 -7.33 -7.84
C PRO A 280 44.37 -8.08 -7.60
N VAL A 281 44.33 -9.12 -6.77
CA VAL A 281 45.42 -10.07 -6.57
C VAL A 281 45.19 -11.24 -7.51
N ALA A 282 46.10 -11.44 -8.46
CA ALA A 282 45.98 -12.53 -9.42
C ALA A 282 46.20 -13.88 -8.72
N LEU A 283 45.20 -14.76 -8.81
CA LEU A 283 45.28 -16.15 -8.36
C LEU A 283 45.39 -17.07 -9.58
N SER A 284 46.14 -18.17 -9.45
CA SER A 284 46.08 -19.23 -10.45
C SER A 284 44.69 -19.86 -10.45
N GLN A 285 44.30 -20.51 -11.55
CA GLN A 285 42.98 -21.15 -11.64
C GLN A 285 42.79 -22.20 -10.53
N ALA A 286 43.83 -22.96 -10.19
CA ALA A 286 43.79 -23.94 -9.10
C ALA A 286 43.63 -23.27 -7.72
N ALA A 287 44.33 -22.15 -7.47
CA ALA A 287 44.16 -21.37 -6.24
C ALA A 287 42.76 -20.76 -6.13
N GLN A 288 42.23 -20.20 -7.22
CA GLN A 288 40.88 -19.63 -7.28
C GLN A 288 39.82 -20.70 -6.96
N SER A 289 39.91 -21.88 -7.58
CA SER A 289 38.99 -22.99 -7.33
C SER A 289 39.12 -23.53 -5.90
N ALA A 290 40.33 -23.63 -5.36
CA ALA A 290 40.56 -24.06 -3.99
C ALA A 290 40.01 -23.06 -2.97
N LEU A 291 40.17 -21.75 -3.21
CA LEU A 291 39.61 -20.70 -2.37
C LEU A 291 38.07 -20.75 -2.37
N GLN A 292 37.45 -20.87 -3.54
CA GLN A 292 36.00 -21.01 -3.64
C GLN A 292 35.50 -22.27 -2.91
N ALA A 293 36.16 -23.41 -3.10
CA ALA A 293 35.77 -24.68 -2.48
C ALA A 293 35.95 -24.69 -0.95
N THR A 294 36.93 -23.94 -0.42
CA THR A 294 37.15 -23.83 1.03
C THR A 294 36.22 -22.80 1.67
N LEU A 295 35.89 -21.70 0.98
CA LEU A 295 34.85 -20.76 1.44
C LEU A 295 33.47 -21.39 1.49
N ALA A 296 33.21 -22.36 0.61
CA ALA A 296 32.02 -23.22 0.57
C ALA A 296 31.73 -24.02 1.86
N GLY A 297 32.54 -23.89 2.93
CA GLY A 297 32.32 -24.56 4.21
C GLY A 297 32.26 -23.64 5.43
N VAL A 298 32.31 -22.31 5.23
CA VAL A 298 32.48 -21.34 6.34
C VAL A 298 31.17 -21.10 7.11
N GLY A 299 30.01 -21.24 6.47
CA GLY A 299 28.69 -21.13 7.11
C GLY A 299 27.75 -20.15 6.40
N HIS A 300 26.88 -19.50 7.15
CA HIS A 300 25.92 -18.51 6.62
C HIS A 300 25.87 -17.25 7.48
N MET A 301 25.39 -16.15 6.90
CA MET A 301 25.14 -14.90 7.58
C MET A 301 23.67 -14.48 7.41
N ASP A 302 22.93 -14.45 8.51
CA ASP A 302 21.53 -13.99 8.51
C ASP A 302 21.48 -12.47 8.32
N VAL A 303 20.61 -12.01 7.42
CA VAL A 303 20.44 -10.59 7.07
C VAL A 303 19.11 -10.04 7.58
N ALA A 304 18.03 -10.83 7.52
CA ALA A 304 16.67 -10.42 7.86
C ALA A 304 15.77 -11.62 8.19
N TYR A 305 14.67 -11.41 8.93
CA TYR A 305 13.69 -12.46 9.26
C TYR A 305 12.27 -12.08 8.83
N THR A 306 11.80 -12.54 7.67
CA THR A 306 10.46 -12.20 7.17
C THR A 306 9.38 -13.10 7.75
N THR A 307 8.22 -12.54 8.13
CA THR A 307 7.09 -13.29 8.71
C THR A 307 5.98 -13.49 7.68
N GLN A 308 5.34 -14.67 7.70
CA GLN A 308 4.15 -15.04 6.91
C GLN A 308 3.16 -15.77 7.84
N ALA A 309 1.86 -15.77 7.57
CA ALA A 309 0.87 -16.55 8.34
C ALA A 309 -0.18 -17.18 7.43
N PRO A 310 -0.72 -18.35 7.78
CA PRO A 310 -1.88 -18.93 7.10
C PRO A 310 -3.18 -18.28 7.62
N GLY A 311 -4.00 -17.78 6.70
CA GLY A 311 -5.34 -17.24 7.00
C GLY A 311 -5.42 -15.71 7.07
N SER A 312 -6.59 -15.19 7.40
CA SER A 312 -6.86 -13.74 7.54
C SER A 312 -6.76 -13.30 9.00
N PRO A 313 -5.59 -12.92 9.52
CA PRO A 313 -5.54 -12.03 10.66
C PRO A 313 -5.83 -10.61 10.19
N ALA A 314 -6.21 -9.75 11.14
CA ALA A 314 -6.42 -8.32 10.96
C ALA A 314 -5.13 -7.53 10.63
N SER A 315 -4.06 -8.18 10.12
CA SER A 315 -2.71 -7.63 10.04
C SER A 315 -2.12 -7.67 8.62
N ILE A 316 -1.17 -6.77 8.39
CA ILE A 316 -0.44 -6.63 7.13
C ILE A 316 0.56 -7.79 6.95
N VAL A 317 0.06 -8.99 6.65
CA VAL A 317 0.89 -10.19 6.50
C VAL A 317 1.23 -10.43 5.03
N PRO A 318 2.53 -10.51 4.68
CA PRO A 318 2.98 -10.91 3.36
C PRO A 318 2.54 -12.33 3.01
N THR A 319 1.93 -12.50 1.83
CA THR A 319 1.71 -13.79 1.17
C THR A 319 2.84 -14.13 0.18
N LEU A 320 3.63 -13.13 -0.20
CA LEU A 320 4.81 -13.25 -1.06
C LEU A 320 5.87 -12.26 -0.56
N ALA A 321 7.14 -12.65 -0.61
CA ALA A 321 8.27 -11.77 -0.37
C ALA A 321 9.34 -12.01 -1.44
N LYS A 322 9.96 -10.93 -1.91
CA LYS A 322 11.05 -10.92 -2.89
C LYS A 322 12.11 -9.90 -2.50
N GLU A 323 13.35 -10.31 -2.50
CA GLU A 323 14.51 -9.46 -2.25
C GLU A 323 14.95 -8.72 -3.53
N ARG A 324 15.23 -7.42 -3.38
CA ARG A 324 15.79 -6.56 -4.45
C ARG A 324 16.76 -5.56 -3.85
N THR A 325 17.88 -5.35 -4.51
CA THR A 325 18.84 -4.32 -4.12
C THR A 325 18.51 -2.94 -4.72
N THR A 326 18.96 -1.88 -4.05
CA THR A 326 18.99 -0.52 -4.63
C THR A 326 20.31 0.15 -4.26
N ARG A 327 20.97 0.73 -5.25
CA ARG A 327 22.30 1.33 -5.21
C ARG A 327 22.18 2.84 -5.41
N TYR A 328 22.41 3.59 -4.34
CA TYR A 328 22.28 5.06 -4.40
C TYR A 328 23.60 5.78 -4.70
N SER A 329 24.74 5.09 -4.62
CA SER A 329 26.04 5.64 -4.99
C SER A 329 26.95 4.55 -5.54
N ALA A 330 27.96 4.97 -6.32
CA ALA A 330 29.00 4.07 -6.80
C ALA A 330 29.71 3.31 -5.66
N ASN A 331 29.69 3.83 -4.42
CA ASN A 331 30.43 3.29 -3.28
C ASN A 331 29.56 2.63 -2.20
N GLY A 332 28.29 2.33 -2.46
CA GLY A 332 27.49 1.41 -1.62
C GLY A 332 26.99 1.93 -0.25
N ASN A 333 27.51 3.05 0.28
CA ASN A 333 27.24 3.48 1.66
C ASN A 333 25.78 3.84 1.98
N PHE A 334 24.98 4.20 0.97
CA PHE A 334 23.54 4.49 1.13
C PHE A 334 22.64 3.44 0.49
N SER A 335 23.22 2.38 -0.09
CA SER A 335 22.49 1.28 -0.73
C SER A 335 21.55 0.56 0.24
N THR A 336 20.46 0.02 -0.29
CA THR A 336 19.49 -0.77 0.48
C THR A 336 19.35 -2.17 -0.06
N LEU A 337 19.13 -3.11 0.86
CA LEU A 337 18.46 -4.37 0.57
C LEU A 337 16.98 -4.17 0.86
N ASN A 338 16.14 -4.37 -0.15
CA ASN A 338 14.70 -4.23 -0.02
C ASN A 338 14.05 -5.61 -0.02
N VAL A 339 13.15 -5.84 0.93
CA VAL A 339 12.23 -6.98 0.90
C VAL A 339 10.88 -6.46 0.43
N CYS A 340 10.56 -6.72 -0.82
CA CYS A 340 9.31 -6.34 -1.47
C CYS A 340 8.27 -7.43 -1.23
N MET A 341 7.09 -7.05 -0.75
CA MET A 341 6.11 -8.00 -0.22
C MET A 341 4.74 -7.71 -0.81
N MET A 342 4.05 -8.78 -1.23
CA MET A 342 2.63 -8.74 -1.58
C MET A 342 1.83 -9.37 -0.45
N SER A 343 0.66 -8.82 -0.20
CA SER A 343 -0.34 -9.35 0.71
C SER A 343 -1.61 -9.74 -0.08
N ARG A 344 -2.58 -10.37 0.58
CA ARG A 344 -3.93 -10.58 0.03
C ARG A 344 -4.00 -11.43 -1.26
N GLY A 345 -2.98 -12.25 -1.53
CA GLY A 345 -2.95 -13.12 -2.70
C GLY A 345 -2.84 -12.38 -4.04
N ARG A 346 -2.43 -11.09 -4.02
CA ARG A 346 -2.10 -10.34 -5.23
C ARG A 346 -0.86 -10.95 -5.89
N LYS A 347 -0.83 -10.91 -7.23
CA LYS A 347 0.29 -11.44 -8.01
C LYS A 347 1.52 -10.58 -7.83
N GLU A 348 2.70 -11.19 -8.03
CA GLU A 348 3.94 -10.44 -8.14
C GLU A 348 3.85 -9.44 -9.31
N PRO A 349 4.27 -8.18 -9.13
CA PRO A 349 4.47 -7.26 -10.25
C PRO A 349 5.47 -7.88 -11.24
N ASN A 350 5.06 -8.13 -12.48
CA ASN A 350 5.79 -8.99 -13.42
C ASN A 350 6.74 -8.22 -14.37
N TRP A 351 7.29 -7.08 -13.96
CA TRP A 351 8.07 -6.20 -14.84
C TRP A 351 9.48 -5.97 -14.35
N SER A 352 10.44 -6.40 -15.16
CA SER A 352 11.85 -6.54 -14.79
C SER A 352 12.72 -5.29 -15.01
N SER A 353 12.24 -4.22 -15.64
CA SER A 353 13.14 -3.14 -16.10
C SER A 353 12.86 -1.71 -15.62
N ARG A 354 11.74 -1.41 -14.91
CA ARG A 354 11.39 0.00 -14.58
C ARG A 354 10.94 0.31 -13.15
N PHE A 355 10.82 -0.67 -12.26
CA PHE A 355 10.52 -0.42 -10.84
C PHE A 355 11.74 -0.52 -9.94
N GLY A 356 12.85 0.05 -10.40
CA GLY A 356 13.87 0.51 -9.48
C GLY A 356 13.21 1.42 -8.46
N PHE A 357 13.41 1.16 -7.16
CA PHE A 357 13.05 2.11 -6.12
C PHE A 357 13.82 3.40 -6.41
N THR A 358 13.18 4.33 -7.13
CA THR A 358 13.72 5.65 -7.46
C THR A 358 13.45 6.49 -6.24
N ALA A 359 14.14 6.20 -5.14
CA ALA A 359 13.69 6.66 -3.86
C ALA A 359 13.62 8.19 -3.77
N PRO A 360 12.64 8.72 -3.04
CA PRO A 360 12.91 9.73 -2.06
C PRO A 360 13.04 8.98 -0.73
N LEU A 361 14.19 8.34 -0.49
CA LEU A 361 14.69 8.17 0.87
C LEU A 361 15.04 9.60 1.35
N ALA A 362 14.06 10.49 1.45
CA ALA A 362 14.23 11.92 1.70
C ALA A 362 14.68 12.13 3.15
N ALA A 363 15.92 11.78 3.46
CA ALA A 363 17.06 12.57 3.06
C ALA A 363 18.33 11.74 3.37
N THR A 364 19.40 11.96 2.61
CA THR A 364 20.76 11.51 2.99
C THR A 364 21.25 12.23 4.25
N THR A 365 20.43 13.14 4.79
CA THR A 365 20.65 13.93 5.97
C THR A 365 19.39 13.97 6.86
N ASN A 366 19.52 13.86 8.17
CA ASN A 366 18.43 14.17 9.11
C ASN A 366 17.91 15.61 8.87
N PRO A 367 16.72 15.99 9.38
CA PRO A 367 16.18 17.36 9.25
C PRO A 367 17.10 18.48 9.74
N ASP A 368 18.14 18.14 10.53
CA ASP A 368 19.19 19.03 11.03
C ASP A 368 20.44 19.13 10.13
N GLY A 369 20.46 18.42 8.98
CA GLY A 369 21.57 18.42 8.03
C GLY A 369 22.69 17.41 8.31
N THR A 370 22.62 16.62 9.40
CA THR A 370 23.59 15.55 9.69
C THR A 370 23.35 14.33 8.80
N LEU A 371 24.37 13.54 8.42
CA LEU A 371 24.15 12.33 7.59
C LEU A 371 23.10 11.42 8.23
N ALA A 372 22.09 11.03 7.46
CA ALA A 372 21.03 10.16 7.95
C ALA A 372 21.64 8.84 8.42
N GLU A 373 21.42 8.51 9.69
CA GLU A 373 21.94 7.28 10.26
C GLU A 373 21.43 6.05 9.51
N ALA A 374 22.16 4.95 9.61
CA ALA A 374 21.75 3.66 9.08
C ALA A 374 20.41 3.22 9.69
N ARG A 375 19.31 3.42 8.95
CA ARG A 375 17.93 3.09 9.36
C ARG A 375 17.40 1.88 8.59
N ALA A 376 16.37 1.25 9.13
CA ALA A 376 15.44 0.45 8.35
C ALA A 376 14.18 1.28 8.12
N ARG A 377 13.59 1.16 6.93
CA ARG A 377 12.34 1.85 6.58
C ARG A 377 11.32 0.87 6.07
N LEU A 378 10.07 1.04 6.50
CA LEU A 378 8.93 0.29 6.01
C LEU A 378 8.07 1.20 5.15
N PHE A 379 7.83 0.81 3.91
CA PHE A 379 6.87 1.45 3.03
C PHE A 379 5.60 0.60 2.99
N LEU A 380 4.45 1.25 3.15
CA LEU A 380 3.14 0.63 3.03
C LEU A 380 2.40 1.28 1.87
N SER A 381 1.83 0.46 0.99
CA SER A 381 0.92 0.95 -0.04
C SER A 381 -0.32 1.57 0.60
N GLN A 382 -0.98 2.44 -0.14
CA GLN A 382 -2.26 3.03 0.27
C GLN A 382 -3.28 1.92 0.54
N ASP A 383 -3.34 0.91 -0.34
CA ASP A 383 -4.28 -0.21 -0.24
C ASP A 383 -4.02 -1.04 1.00
N THR A 384 -2.74 -1.19 1.36
CA THR A 384 -2.29 -1.90 2.55
C THR A 384 -2.65 -1.15 3.82
N LEU A 385 -2.44 0.17 3.83
CA LEU A 385 -2.83 1.03 4.95
C LEU A 385 -4.36 1.05 5.12
N GLY A 386 -5.11 1.16 4.02
CA GLY A 386 -6.57 1.17 4.01
C GLY A 386 -7.19 -0.16 4.47
N GLU A 387 -6.93 -1.25 3.74
CA GLU A 387 -7.54 -2.55 4.04
C GLU A 387 -6.91 -3.25 5.23
N GLY A 388 -5.60 -3.06 5.46
CA GLY A 388 -4.82 -3.80 6.46
C GLY A 388 -4.70 -3.11 7.82
N TYR A 389 -4.99 -1.80 7.90
CA TYR A 389 -4.90 -1.05 9.16
C TYR A 389 -6.18 -0.24 9.44
N LEU A 390 -6.58 0.64 8.52
CA LEU A 390 -7.73 1.53 8.77
C LEU A 390 -9.05 0.76 8.91
N LYS A 391 -9.32 -0.20 8.02
CA LYS A 391 -10.57 -0.97 8.01
C LYS A 391 -10.77 -1.90 9.21
N PRO A 392 -9.81 -2.76 9.62
CA PRO A 392 -10.04 -3.66 10.75
C PRO A 392 -10.00 -2.95 12.10
N THR A 393 -9.31 -1.81 12.19
CA THR A 393 -8.98 -1.21 13.49
C THR A 393 -9.65 0.15 13.71
N VAL A 394 -9.55 1.06 12.73
CA VAL A 394 -9.97 2.46 12.91
C VAL A 394 -11.45 2.64 12.59
N LEU A 395 -11.94 2.12 11.47
CA LEU A 395 -13.34 2.28 11.06
C LEU A 395 -14.35 1.64 12.04
N PRO A 396 -14.12 0.43 12.59
CA PRO A 396 -15.03 -0.18 13.57
C PRO A 396 -15.00 0.56 14.90
N ALA A 397 -13.87 1.14 15.29
CA ALA A 397 -13.78 1.96 16.50
C ALA A 397 -14.56 3.27 16.36
N ILE A 398 -14.45 3.95 15.21
CA ILE A 398 -15.27 5.14 14.90
C ILE A 398 -16.76 4.78 14.90
N LEU A 399 -17.14 3.64 14.30
CA LEU A 399 -18.53 3.17 14.30
C LEU A 399 -19.00 2.83 15.72
N LYS A 400 -18.22 2.09 16.50
CA LYS A 400 -18.54 1.73 17.89
C LYS A 400 -18.70 2.96 18.78
N ALA A 401 -17.89 4.00 18.59
CA ALA A 401 -17.99 5.26 19.32
C ALA A 401 -19.33 5.99 19.11
N SER A 402 -20.02 5.74 17.99
CA SER A 402 -21.36 6.28 17.71
C SER A 402 -22.50 5.55 18.43
N GLY A 403 -22.28 4.34 18.94
CA GLY A 403 -23.33 3.52 19.56
C GLY A 403 -24.44 3.04 18.61
N ILE A 404 -24.28 3.27 17.29
CA ILE A 404 -25.24 2.86 16.26
C ILE A 404 -24.73 1.55 15.61
N PRO A 405 -25.55 0.48 15.56
CA PRO A 405 -25.22 -0.72 14.80
C PRO A 405 -25.02 -0.36 13.33
N GLY A 406 -23.92 -0.79 12.72
CA GLY A 406 -23.66 -0.52 11.33
C GLY A 406 -22.80 -1.56 10.65
N SER A 407 -22.72 -1.42 9.34
CA SER A 407 -21.89 -2.24 8.45
C SER A 407 -20.86 -1.36 7.75
N ILE A 408 -19.76 -1.99 7.35
CA ILE A 408 -18.69 -1.37 6.56
C ILE A 408 -18.75 -2.02 5.17
N MET A 409 -18.98 -1.21 4.14
CA MET A 409 -19.02 -1.60 2.74
C MET A 409 -17.85 -0.96 1.98
N ARG A 410 -17.28 -1.68 1.02
CA ARG A 410 -16.25 -1.16 0.11
C ARG A 410 -16.92 -0.69 -1.18
N LEU A 411 -16.70 0.56 -1.56
CA LEU A 411 -17.27 1.15 -2.78
C LEU A 411 -16.29 1.18 -3.95
N ALA A 412 -14.99 1.33 -3.67
CA ALA A 412 -13.91 1.39 -4.67
C ALA A 412 -12.56 1.06 -4.00
N PRO A 413 -11.43 0.96 -4.74
CA PRO A 413 -10.10 0.97 -4.14
C PRO A 413 -9.97 2.15 -3.18
N LEU A 414 -9.62 1.88 -1.92
CA LEU A 414 -9.50 2.86 -0.83
C LEU A 414 -10.79 3.58 -0.40
N MET A 415 -11.92 3.41 -1.08
CA MET A 415 -13.18 4.06 -0.72
C MET A 415 -14.06 3.10 0.09
N TYR A 416 -14.36 3.51 1.32
CA TYR A 416 -15.25 2.77 2.23
C TYR A 416 -16.46 3.60 2.57
N GLU A 417 -17.59 2.94 2.66
CA GLU A 417 -18.81 3.49 3.21
C GLU A 417 -19.13 2.73 4.47
N CYS A 418 -19.47 3.45 5.52
CA CYS A 418 -20.01 2.84 6.71
C CYS A 418 -21.40 3.41 6.93
N VAL A 419 -22.36 2.50 7.02
CA VAL A 419 -23.76 2.82 7.19
C VAL A 419 -24.23 2.18 8.47
N GLY A 420 -24.76 2.97 9.37
CA GLY A 420 -25.38 2.50 10.59
C GLY A 420 -26.80 3.01 10.70
N THR A 421 -27.71 2.18 11.18
CA THR A 421 -29.04 2.63 11.56
C THR A 421 -29.41 2.05 12.91
N ARG A 422 -30.10 2.84 13.72
CA ARG A 422 -30.66 2.42 14.99
C ARG A 422 -32.09 2.90 15.08
N ASP A 423 -33.01 1.96 15.23
CA ASP A 423 -34.38 2.29 15.60
C ASP A 423 -34.44 2.63 17.08
N ASN A 424 -35.14 3.71 17.43
CA ASN A 424 -35.32 4.10 18.83
C ASN A 424 -36.43 3.27 19.48
N SER A 425 -36.15 1.99 19.72
CA SER A 425 -37.04 1.08 20.48
C SER A 425 -36.96 1.29 22.00
N SER A 426 -36.06 2.16 22.46
CA SER A 426 -35.62 2.23 23.87
C SER A 426 -36.59 2.92 24.83
N LYS A 427 -37.57 3.67 24.33
CA LYS A 427 -38.69 4.17 25.15
C LYS A 427 -39.89 3.23 25.02
N ASN A 428 -40.09 2.39 26.04
CA ASN A 428 -41.22 1.46 26.19
C ASN A 428 -41.36 0.39 25.10
N ASP A 429 -40.30 -0.34 24.73
CA ASP A 429 -40.34 -1.43 23.73
C ASP A 429 -40.93 -1.01 22.37
N GLY A 430 -40.68 0.23 21.94
CA GLY A 430 -41.26 0.82 20.72
C GLY A 430 -42.75 1.14 20.82
N ARG A 431 -43.36 1.01 22.01
CA ARG A 431 -44.77 1.33 22.22
C ARG A 431 -44.99 2.83 22.35
N GLY A 432 -44.10 3.59 23.01
CA GLY A 432 -44.24 5.05 23.19
C GLY A 432 -44.87 5.49 24.52
N GLU A 433 -45.04 6.79 24.72
CA GLU A 433 -45.63 7.39 25.94
C GLU A 433 -47.13 7.66 25.74
N PHE A 434 -47.97 7.27 26.72
CA PHE A 434 -49.42 7.47 26.69
C PHE A 434 -49.80 8.86 27.22
N VAL A 435 -50.69 9.56 26.52
CA VAL A 435 -51.29 10.80 27.01
C VAL A 435 -52.77 10.93 26.71
N GLN A 436 -53.47 11.51 27.70
CA GLN A 436 -54.87 11.85 27.60
C GLN A 436 -55.05 13.15 26.83
N VAL A 437 -55.75 13.07 25.70
CA VAL A 437 -56.19 14.22 24.90
C VAL A 437 -57.70 14.39 24.99
N ASN A 438 -58.26 15.50 24.52
CA ASN A 438 -59.70 15.75 24.61
C ASN A 438 -60.49 14.58 23.98
N ASN A 439 -61.16 13.80 24.83
CA ASN A 439 -61.95 12.60 24.51
C ASN A 439 -61.20 11.28 24.21
N GLY A 440 -59.93 11.10 24.61
CA GLY A 440 -59.24 9.80 24.43
C GLY A 440 -57.86 9.69 25.10
N PHE A 441 -57.25 8.49 25.05
CA PHE A 441 -55.81 8.30 25.29
C PHE A 441 -55.14 7.90 23.97
N ASP A 442 -54.03 8.56 23.65
CA ASP A 442 -53.19 8.25 22.50
C ASP A 442 -51.76 7.93 22.94
N GLN A 443 -51.05 7.13 22.16
CA GLN A 443 -49.67 6.76 22.43
C GLN A 443 -48.71 7.34 21.38
N TYR A 444 -47.59 7.92 21.82
CA TYR A 444 -46.65 8.65 20.94
C TYR A 444 -45.22 8.07 20.96
N VAL A 445 -44.57 7.94 19.80
CA VAL A 445 -43.21 7.36 19.62
C VAL A 445 -42.30 8.29 18.82
N PHE A 446 -41.00 8.32 19.14
CA PHE A 446 -39.93 9.00 18.38
C PHE A 446 -39.16 8.03 17.46
N GLY A 447 -38.79 8.48 16.26
CA GLY A 447 -38.26 7.66 15.15
C GLY A 447 -36.76 7.29 15.13
N THR A 448 -36.36 6.76 13.96
CA THR A 448 -35.10 6.06 13.61
C THR A 448 -33.90 6.97 13.32
N GLU A 449 -32.72 6.55 13.76
CA GLU A 449 -31.41 7.19 13.55
C GLU A 449 -30.66 6.50 12.39
N ALA A 450 -30.07 7.28 11.48
CA ALA A 450 -29.22 6.76 10.40
C ALA A 450 -27.92 7.57 10.26
N ILE A 451 -26.80 6.88 10.07
CA ILE A 451 -25.48 7.47 9.86
C ILE A 451 -24.91 6.89 8.59
N VAL A 452 -24.42 7.76 7.69
CA VAL A 452 -23.64 7.37 6.52
C VAL A 452 -22.35 8.15 6.52
N PHE A 453 -21.22 7.45 6.43
CA PHE A 453 -19.93 8.08 6.25
C PHE A 453 -19.14 7.43 5.13
N THR A 454 -18.60 8.25 4.24
CA THR A 454 -17.79 7.81 3.11
C THR A 454 -16.36 8.27 3.34
N THR A 455 -15.47 7.31 3.53
CA THR A 455 -14.04 7.59 3.70
C THR A 455 -13.32 7.25 2.42
N GLN A 456 -12.72 8.26 1.81
CA GLN A 456 -11.65 8.09 0.84
C GLN A 456 -10.42 8.71 1.48
N PRO A 457 -9.38 7.92 1.83
CA PRO A 457 -8.15 8.47 2.35
C PRO A 457 -7.49 9.27 1.22
N ASN A 458 -7.68 10.58 1.25
CA ASN A 458 -6.83 11.48 0.48
C ASN A 458 -5.52 11.63 1.24
N LEU A 459 -4.48 11.04 0.67
CA LEU A 459 -3.14 11.02 1.24
C LEU A 459 -2.43 12.29 0.78
N THR A 460 -2.66 13.37 1.50
CA THR A 460 -1.90 14.60 1.25
C THR A 460 -0.52 14.45 1.89
N GLN A 461 0.52 14.71 1.10
CA GLN A 461 1.89 14.82 1.61
C GLN A 461 1.94 15.97 2.62
N THR A 462 1.86 15.59 3.89
CA THR A 462 1.99 16.48 5.05
C THR A 462 2.99 15.83 6.00
N ASP A 463 3.66 16.66 6.78
CA ASP A 463 4.54 16.26 7.88
C ASP A 463 3.82 15.43 8.97
N ARG A 464 2.49 15.27 8.90
CA ARG A 464 1.63 14.71 9.95
C ARG A 464 0.77 13.52 9.55
N CYS A 465 0.96 12.94 8.36
CA CYS A 465 0.22 11.74 7.92
C CYS A 465 -1.28 11.75 8.23
N THR A 466 -1.94 12.81 7.79
CA THR A 466 -3.36 13.02 8.01
C THR A 466 -4.18 12.47 6.85
N LEU A 467 -5.24 11.73 7.18
CA LEU A 467 -6.25 11.19 6.26
C LEU A 467 -7.54 11.98 6.48
N SER A 468 -8.17 12.47 5.43
CA SER A 468 -9.44 13.18 5.52
C SER A 468 -10.63 12.24 5.35
N MET A 469 -11.73 12.51 6.04
CA MET A 469 -13.01 11.81 5.98
C MET A 469 -14.15 12.82 5.90
N SER A 470 -15.27 12.41 5.33
CA SER A 470 -16.51 13.18 5.37
C SER A 470 -17.72 12.26 5.49
N GLY A 471 -18.78 12.77 6.12
CA GLY A 471 -20.01 12.02 6.22
C GLY A 471 -21.18 12.92 6.60
N GLN A 472 -22.34 12.30 6.75
CA GLN A 472 -23.54 12.97 7.23
C GLN A 472 -24.26 12.13 8.28
N PHE A 473 -24.67 12.80 9.36
CA PHE A 473 -25.68 12.29 10.28
C PHE A 473 -27.04 12.60 9.69
N GLN A 474 -27.91 11.60 9.54
CA GLN A 474 -29.30 11.82 9.20
C GLN A 474 -30.20 11.30 10.32
N VAL A 475 -30.84 12.23 11.02
CA VAL A 475 -31.83 11.89 12.05
C VAL A 475 -33.21 12.05 11.44
N ASN A 476 -33.96 10.95 11.36
CA ASN A 476 -35.34 10.97 10.91
C ASN A 476 -36.25 10.91 12.14
N ILE A 477 -36.78 12.06 12.52
CA ILE A 477 -37.74 12.15 13.59
C ILE A 477 -39.11 11.97 13.00
N GLU A 478 -39.78 10.90 13.40
CA GLU A 478 -41.19 10.71 13.16
C GLU A 478 -41.93 10.85 14.48
N VAL A 479 -42.95 11.69 14.49
CA VAL A 479 -43.94 11.74 15.56
C VAL A 479 -45.16 11.01 15.03
N SER A 480 -45.47 9.88 15.64
CA SER A 480 -46.69 9.12 15.34
C SER A 480 -47.60 9.08 16.54
N GLN A 481 -48.90 9.02 16.30
CA GLN A 481 -49.89 8.62 17.29
C GLN A 481 -50.36 7.19 17.01
N TYR A 482 -50.64 6.46 18.08
CA TYR A 482 -51.40 5.23 18.03
C TYR A 482 -52.70 5.49 18.78
N PRO A 483 -53.82 5.67 18.06
CA PRO A 483 -55.12 5.77 18.70
C PRO A 483 -55.38 4.48 19.50
N LEU A 484 -55.91 4.61 20.71
CA LEU A 484 -56.45 3.45 21.41
C LEU A 484 -57.64 2.90 20.62
N ASP A 485 -57.39 1.90 19.78
CA ASP A 485 -58.45 1.11 19.20
C ASP A 485 -58.90 0.06 20.21
N PHE A 486 -60.12 0.21 20.75
CA PHE A 486 -60.76 -0.73 21.68
C PHE A 486 -60.95 -2.14 21.06
N ILE A 487 -60.63 -2.32 19.76
CA ILE A 487 -60.84 -3.55 18.98
C ILE A 487 -59.51 -4.10 18.37
N GLY A 488 -58.36 -3.58 18.77
CA GLY A 488 -57.06 -4.22 18.46
C GLY A 488 -56.51 -4.00 17.04
N LEU A 489 -56.97 -2.98 16.30
CA LEU A 489 -56.46 -2.61 14.97
C LEU A 489 -56.00 -1.14 14.91
N GLY A 490 -55.42 -0.62 16.00
CA GLY A 490 -54.87 0.74 16.06
C GLY A 490 -53.74 0.92 15.03
N MET A 491 -54.07 1.51 13.88
CA MET A 491 -53.09 1.83 12.84
C MET A 491 -52.26 3.03 13.30
N LYS A 492 -50.94 2.91 13.17
CA LYS A 492 -49.97 3.99 13.36
C LYS A 492 -50.35 5.17 12.46
N ASP A 493 -50.70 6.31 13.05
CA ASP A 493 -50.96 7.54 12.31
C ASP A 493 -49.77 8.49 12.44
N VAL A 494 -49.16 8.83 11.31
CA VAL A 494 -47.96 9.66 11.26
C VAL A 494 -48.36 11.14 11.24
N LEU A 495 -48.20 11.76 12.40
CA LEU A 495 -48.56 13.13 12.67
C LEU A 495 -47.59 14.11 12.01
N GLY A 496 -46.28 13.85 12.09
CA GLY A 496 -45.27 14.70 11.48
C GLY A 496 -43.94 14.01 11.33
N LYS A 497 -43.19 14.41 10.30
CA LYS A 497 -41.81 13.98 10.09
C LYS A 497 -40.91 15.20 10.01
N ALA A 498 -39.75 15.10 10.64
CA ALA A 498 -38.65 16.01 10.44
C ALA A 498 -37.39 15.22 10.11
N THR A 499 -36.74 15.59 9.01
CA THR A 499 -35.42 15.06 8.67
C THR A 499 -34.39 16.13 8.97
N TYR A 500 -33.46 15.81 9.86
CA TYR A 500 -32.29 16.63 10.13
C TYR A 500 -31.05 15.97 9.54
N VAL A 501 -30.25 16.77 8.85
CA VAL A 501 -28.97 16.34 8.28
C VAL A 501 -27.87 17.18 8.91
N GLN A 502 -26.86 16.53 9.49
CA GLN A 502 -25.67 17.20 10.01
C GLN A 502 -24.44 16.68 9.25
N PRO A 503 -23.88 17.47 8.32
CA PRO A 503 -22.63 17.12 7.68
C PRO A 503 -21.49 17.20 8.69
N TRP A 504 -20.46 16.39 8.51
CA TRP A 504 -19.25 16.42 9.30
C TRP A 504 -18.03 16.07 8.44
N THR A 505 -16.87 16.54 8.88
CA THR A 505 -15.56 16.20 8.32
C THR A 505 -14.67 15.64 9.42
N GLY A 506 -13.94 14.58 9.13
CA GLY A 506 -13.00 13.96 10.06
C GLY A 506 -11.58 14.01 9.52
N THR A 507 -10.61 13.95 10.44
CA THR A 507 -9.20 13.75 10.12
C THR A 507 -8.67 12.63 11.00
N ILE A 508 -8.06 11.62 10.39
CA ILE A 508 -7.30 10.58 11.09
C ILE A 508 -5.83 10.96 10.98
N THR A 509 -5.14 11.14 12.09
CA THR A 509 -3.70 11.40 12.13
C THR A 509 -2.98 10.17 12.64
N LEU A 510 -2.05 9.67 11.82
CA LEU A 510 -1.18 8.54 12.14
C LEU A 510 0.19 9.06 12.55
N ALA A 511 0.71 8.57 13.68
CA ALA A 511 2.02 8.94 14.17
C ALA A 511 2.84 7.70 14.58
N ALA A 512 4.15 7.85 14.53
CA ALA A 512 5.07 6.89 15.11
C ALA A 512 4.92 6.88 16.64
N GLY A 513 4.80 5.69 17.23
CA GLY A 513 4.73 5.47 18.67
C GLY A 513 5.86 4.59 19.18
N ASP A 514 5.96 4.52 20.50
CA ASP A 514 6.97 3.71 21.19
C ASP A 514 6.68 2.21 21.09
N GLY A 515 7.74 1.40 21.15
CA GLY A 515 7.62 -0.07 21.16
C GLY A 515 7.16 -0.68 19.83
N GLY A 516 7.29 0.05 18.71
CA GLY A 516 6.83 -0.41 17.40
C GLY A 516 5.32 -0.25 17.20
N LYS A 517 4.68 0.65 17.95
CA LYS A 517 3.24 0.95 17.85
C LYS A 517 2.98 2.13 16.91
N LEU A 518 1.88 2.07 16.16
CA LEU A 518 1.36 3.23 15.42
C LEU A 518 0.28 3.91 16.28
N VAL A 519 0.48 5.19 16.60
CA VAL A 519 -0.51 5.98 17.33
C VAL A 519 -1.51 6.54 16.32
N THR A 520 -2.80 6.25 16.53
CA THR A 520 -3.87 6.83 15.72
C THR A 520 -4.68 7.80 16.55
N SER A 521 -4.86 9.01 16.05
CA SER A 521 -5.80 9.98 16.61
C SER A 521 -6.86 10.34 15.57
N VAL A 522 -8.09 10.56 16.03
CA VAL A 522 -9.21 10.94 15.17
C VAL A 522 -9.72 12.29 15.68
N SER A 523 -9.92 13.23 14.77
CA SER A 523 -10.51 14.54 15.06
C SER A 523 -11.69 14.76 14.14
N ILE A 524 -12.82 15.18 14.71
CA ILE A 524 -14.08 15.35 13.98
C ILE A 524 -14.56 16.79 14.14
N VAL A 525 -14.87 17.40 13.01
CA VAL A 525 -15.42 18.74 12.91
C VAL A 525 -16.83 18.64 12.33
N LEU A 526 -17.80 19.17 13.07
CA LEU A 526 -19.18 19.26 12.60
C LEU A 526 -19.29 20.43 11.62
N GLY A 527 -19.90 20.19 10.45
CA GLY A 527 -20.20 21.23 9.48
C GLY A 527 -21.40 22.07 9.91
N LYS A 528 -21.76 23.06 9.09
CA LYS A 528 -23.00 23.81 9.29
C LYS A 528 -24.18 22.94 8.90
N ALA A 529 -25.06 22.62 9.85
CA ALA A 529 -26.29 21.90 9.55
C ALA A 529 -27.29 22.80 8.77
N PRO A 530 -27.92 22.29 7.70
CA PRO A 530 -29.11 22.91 7.13
C PRO A 530 -30.28 22.93 8.13
N ALA A 531 -31.29 23.77 7.86
CA ALA A 531 -32.54 23.71 8.60
C ALA A 531 -33.21 22.33 8.41
N PRO A 532 -33.81 21.74 9.45
CA PRO A 532 -34.58 20.51 9.32
C PRO A 532 -35.70 20.64 8.27
N THR A 533 -35.90 19.60 7.47
CA THR A 533 -37.03 19.51 6.54
C THR A 533 -38.24 18.91 7.25
N VAL A 534 -39.40 19.57 7.22
CA VAL A 534 -40.63 19.13 7.91
C VAL A 534 -41.74 18.81 6.89
N ASP A 535 -42.37 17.65 7.02
CA ASP A 535 -43.34 17.06 6.06
C ASP A 535 -44.76 17.65 6.17
N LYS A 536 -45.28 17.89 7.40
CA LYS A 536 -46.71 18.25 7.62
C LYS A 536 -46.95 19.43 8.55
N THR A 537 -48.09 20.09 8.35
CA THR A 537 -48.73 20.97 9.34
C THR A 537 -49.59 20.16 10.31
N LEU A 538 -49.19 20.10 11.59
CA LEU A 538 -49.99 19.46 12.64
C LEU A 538 -51.21 20.31 13.00
N ASP A 539 -52.36 19.67 13.23
CA ASP A 539 -53.55 20.33 13.76
C ASP A 539 -53.30 20.86 15.20
N GLY A 540 -53.84 22.04 15.51
CA GLY A 540 -53.54 22.78 16.74
C GLY A 540 -53.93 22.10 18.07
N TRP A 541 -54.85 21.12 18.04
CA TRP A 541 -55.25 20.38 19.25
C TRP A 541 -54.30 19.22 19.58
N VAL A 542 -53.74 18.55 18.55
CA VAL A 542 -52.66 17.56 18.67
C VAL A 542 -51.40 18.22 19.21
N PHE A 543 -51.12 19.45 18.77
CA PHE A 543 -50.01 20.25 19.28
C PHE A 543 -50.12 20.55 20.77
N ASN A 544 -51.28 20.99 21.27
CA ASN A 544 -51.48 21.25 22.69
C ASN A 544 -51.32 20.00 23.57
N ALA A 545 -51.52 18.80 23.01
CA ALA A 545 -51.25 17.54 23.69
C ALA A 545 -49.75 17.21 23.73
N LEU A 546 -49.06 17.38 22.61
CA LEU A 546 -47.61 17.18 22.50
C LEU A 546 -46.82 18.20 23.33
N ASP A 547 -47.28 19.45 23.39
CA ASP A 547 -46.70 20.50 24.23
C ASP A 547 -46.76 20.13 25.72
N LYS A 548 -47.88 19.58 26.20
CA LYS A 548 -48.00 19.11 27.59
C LYS A 548 -47.10 17.91 27.91
N LEU A 549 -46.81 17.07 26.92
CA LEU A 549 -45.93 15.91 27.03
C LEU A 549 -44.46 16.29 27.09
N PHE A 550 -44.07 17.19 26.19
CA PHE A 550 -42.67 17.45 25.86
C PHE A 550 -42.21 18.87 26.23
N ASN A 551 -43.10 19.67 26.82
CA ASN A 551 -42.87 21.03 27.33
C ASN A 551 -42.28 21.96 26.25
N TRP A 552 -43.00 22.14 25.15
CA TRP A 552 -42.55 22.84 23.95
C TRP A 552 -42.86 24.35 24.02
N SER A 553 -41.84 25.19 24.18
CA SER A 553 -41.99 26.64 24.36
C SER A 553 -42.33 27.45 23.09
N SER A 554 -43.01 26.87 22.10
CA SER A 554 -43.20 27.42 20.75
C SER A 554 -44.66 27.77 20.44
N THR A 555 -44.90 28.77 19.59
CA THR A 555 -46.26 29.11 19.08
C THR A 555 -46.69 28.26 17.89
N SER A 556 -45.80 27.42 17.33
CA SER A 556 -46.13 26.49 16.26
C SER A 556 -45.54 25.07 16.49
N PRO A 557 -46.27 24.01 16.10
CA PRO A 557 -45.78 22.63 16.13
C PRO A 557 -44.53 22.42 15.28
N GLN A 558 -44.45 23.06 14.11
CA GLN A 558 -43.32 22.93 13.21
C GLN A 558 -42.07 23.53 13.83
N ASP A 559 -42.14 24.71 14.43
CA ASP A 559 -40.98 25.35 15.06
C ASP A 559 -40.49 24.55 16.27
N ALA A 560 -41.42 23.96 17.04
CA ALA A 560 -41.09 23.09 18.17
C ALA A 560 -40.37 21.81 17.74
N ILE A 561 -40.94 21.12 16.74
CA ILE A 561 -40.36 19.90 16.17
C ILE A 561 -38.99 20.20 15.56
N THR A 562 -38.87 21.32 14.84
CA THR A 562 -37.61 21.78 14.23
C THR A 562 -36.55 22.05 15.30
N ALA A 563 -36.90 22.81 16.36
CA ALA A 563 -35.97 23.14 17.44
C ALA A 563 -35.52 21.90 18.25
N GLN A 564 -36.44 20.97 18.53
CA GLN A 564 -36.11 19.73 19.24
C GLN A 564 -35.33 18.76 18.37
N ALA A 565 -35.67 18.65 17.07
CA ALA A 565 -34.89 17.88 16.11
C ALA A 565 -33.46 18.38 16.04
N GLN A 566 -33.29 19.70 15.97
CA GLN A 566 -32.00 20.34 15.94
C GLN A 566 -31.22 20.14 17.24
N LYS A 567 -31.86 20.27 18.42
CA LYS A 567 -31.23 20.05 19.72
C LYS A 567 -30.78 18.60 19.90
N PHE A 568 -31.69 17.65 19.71
CA PHE A 568 -31.41 16.21 19.84
C PHE A 568 -30.27 15.78 18.91
N ALA A 569 -30.32 16.22 17.65
CA ALA A 569 -29.28 15.86 16.70
C ALA A 569 -27.93 16.57 16.98
N SER A 570 -27.95 17.78 17.56
CA SER A 570 -26.73 18.46 18.02
C SER A 570 -26.10 17.71 19.20
N ASP A 571 -26.89 17.23 20.16
CA ASP A 571 -26.40 16.44 21.31
C ASP A 571 -25.80 15.11 20.86
N LEU A 572 -26.44 14.42 19.90
CA LEU A 572 -25.93 13.19 19.30
C LEU A 572 -24.63 13.42 18.53
N ALA A 573 -24.57 14.47 17.70
CA ALA A 573 -23.39 14.82 16.93
C ALA A 573 -22.20 15.22 17.83
N ASN A 574 -22.46 15.92 18.94
CA ASN A 574 -21.44 16.22 19.95
C ASN A 574 -20.94 14.96 20.66
N THR A 575 -21.85 14.05 21.05
CA THR A 575 -21.49 12.77 21.67
C THR A 575 -20.63 11.91 20.74
N PHE A 576 -20.98 11.84 19.46
CA PHE A 576 -20.17 11.17 18.45
C PHE A 576 -18.78 11.79 18.33
N ARG A 577 -18.69 13.12 18.20
CA ARG A 577 -17.41 13.84 18.11
C ARG A 577 -16.53 13.52 19.32
N ASP A 578 -17.09 13.64 20.53
CA ASP A 578 -16.33 13.50 21.77
C ASP A 578 -15.86 12.05 21.97
N ASN A 579 -16.71 11.05 21.72
CA ASN A 579 -16.37 9.64 21.86
C ASN A 579 -15.37 9.15 20.79
N ALA A 580 -15.53 9.58 19.53
CA ALA A 580 -14.64 9.18 18.45
C ALA A 580 -13.22 9.78 18.63
N SER A 581 -13.08 10.88 19.35
CA SER A 581 -11.81 11.59 19.55
C SER A 581 -10.93 11.06 20.69
N MET A 582 -11.32 9.99 21.40
CA MET A 582 -10.73 9.62 22.69
C MET A 582 -10.03 8.26 22.81
N SER A 583 -10.09 7.33 21.85
CA SER A 583 -9.52 5.99 22.08
C SER A 583 -9.13 5.23 20.83
N LEU A 584 -7.84 5.20 20.51
CA LEU A 584 -7.22 4.17 19.66
C LEU A 584 -5.75 3.93 20.10
N ASP A 585 -5.56 3.20 21.20
CA ASP A 585 -4.27 2.54 21.48
C ASP A 585 -4.31 1.18 20.78
N VAL A 586 -3.55 1.06 19.69
CA VAL A 586 -3.58 -0.11 18.80
C VAL A 586 -2.33 -0.93 19.07
N GLU A 587 -2.48 -2.01 19.84
CA GLU A 587 -1.31 -2.78 20.30
C GLU A 587 -0.71 -3.73 19.25
N ASP A 588 -1.35 -3.98 18.09
CA ASP A 588 -1.03 -5.23 17.35
C ASP A 588 -1.06 -5.20 15.79
N CYS A 589 -0.94 -4.05 15.12
CA CYS A 589 -1.21 -4.04 13.68
C CYS A 589 0.00 -4.17 12.73
N VAL A 590 1.25 -4.04 13.20
CA VAL A 590 2.44 -4.20 12.35
C VAL A 590 3.44 -5.12 13.02
N VAL A 591 3.44 -6.40 12.63
CA VAL A 591 4.47 -7.35 13.04
C VAL A 591 5.76 -6.99 12.33
N LEU A 592 6.75 -6.51 13.08
CA LEU A 592 8.06 -6.21 12.52
C LEU A 592 8.88 -7.49 12.31
N PRO A 593 9.56 -7.64 11.17
CA PRO A 593 10.33 -8.84 10.78
C PRO A 593 11.63 -9.06 11.59
N THR A 594 11.72 -8.58 12.82
CA THR A 594 13.05 -8.25 13.35
C THR A 594 12.99 -8.18 14.89
N GLY A 595 13.51 -9.20 15.56
CA GLY A 595 13.21 -9.52 16.97
C GLY A 595 13.97 -8.73 18.04
N VAL A 596 13.95 -7.39 17.99
CA VAL A 596 14.59 -6.53 19.01
C VAL A 596 13.64 -5.41 19.41
N ALA A 597 13.80 -4.84 20.62
CA ALA A 597 13.09 -3.63 21.04
C ALA A 597 13.31 -2.51 20.03
N ARG A 598 12.24 -1.91 19.52
CA ARG A 598 12.26 -0.91 18.43
C ARG A 598 11.31 0.22 18.77
N SER A 599 11.67 1.40 18.30
CA SER A 599 10.74 2.51 18.22
C SER A 599 10.58 2.93 16.77
N TYR A 600 9.34 3.15 16.35
CA TYR A 600 9.10 3.94 15.16
C TYR A 600 9.50 5.36 15.51
N SER A 601 10.37 5.96 14.71
CA SER A 601 10.87 7.32 14.96
C SER A 601 10.24 8.36 14.03
N GLN A 602 9.67 7.93 12.91
CA GLN A 602 9.03 8.83 11.95
C GLN A 602 7.95 8.09 11.16
N PHE A 603 6.87 8.80 10.85
CA PHE A 603 5.79 8.34 9.97
C PHE A 603 5.46 9.48 9.00
N VAL A 604 5.70 9.31 7.69
CA VAL A 604 5.49 10.33 6.65
C VAL A 604 4.89 9.74 5.38
N PHE A 605 4.10 10.50 4.62
CA PHE A 605 3.75 10.14 3.24
C PHE A 605 4.86 10.65 2.30
N ASN A 606 5.39 9.76 1.47
CA ASN A 606 6.38 10.15 0.47
C ASN A 606 5.69 10.86 -0.72
N THR A 607 6.48 11.44 -1.63
CA THR A 607 5.98 12.13 -2.84
C THR A 607 5.17 11.23 -3.77
N ASP A 608 5.35 9.92 -3.66
CA ASP A 608 4.67 8.91 -4.47
C ASP A 608 3.35 8.45 -3.80
N GLY A 609 3.08 8.91 -2.57
CA GLY A 609 1.87 8.60 -1.82
C GLY A 609 1.92 7.30 -1.00
N ALA A 610 3.09 6.67 -0.82
CA ALA A 610 3.28 5.56 0.12
C ALA A 610 3.49 6.07 1.55
N ALA A 611 2.98 5.34 2.54
CA ALA A 611 3.33 5.61 3.94
C ALA A 611 4.73 5.05 4.21
N GLN A 612 5.64 5.91 4.65
CA GLN A 612 6.98 5.55 5.09
C GLN A 612 7.05 5.59 6.61
N VAL A 613 7.61 4.55 7.20
CA VAL A 613 7.88 4.44 8.64
C VAL A 613 9.37 4.21 8.84
N ASP A 614 10.03 5.10 9.58
CA ASP A 614 11.43 4.90 9.98
C ASP A 614 11.48 4.09 11.27
N VAL A 615 12.29 3.03 11.26
CA VAL A 615 12.51 2.14 12.41
C VAL A 615 13.89 2.40 12.98
N THR A 616 13.93 2.76 14.26
CA THR A 616 15.19 2.93 14.99
C THR A 616 15.50 1.66 15.76
N PHE A 617 16.77 1.26 15.70
CA PHE A 617 17.29 0.12 16.44
C PHE A 617 18.11 0.69 17.60
N PRO A 618 17.93 0.18 18.83
CA PRO A 618 18.86 0.50 19.90
C PRO A 618 20.25 0.04 19.47
N GLY A 619 21.20 0.97 19.54
CA GLY A 619 22.62 0.77 19.25
C GLY A 619 23.39 0.48 20.52
#